data_AF-A0A7V5K479-F1
#
_entry.id   AF-A0A7V5K479-F1
#
_cell.length_a   1.000
_cell.length_b   1.000
_cell.length_c   1.000
_cell.angle_alpha   90.00
_cell.angle_beta   90.00
_cell.angle_gamma   90.00
#
_symmetry.space_group_name_H-M   'P 1'
#
loop_
_entity.id
_entity.type
_entity.pdbx_description
1 polymer ?
#
loop_
_entity_poly.entity_id
_entity_poly.type
_entity_poly.pdbx_seq_one_letter_code
_entity_poly.pdbx_strand_id
1 'polypeptide(L)'
;MATGACGIDCGVCRLRVQGKCSTCGPGTSQEASRKFAAQVRLLGGPCPILECARQRALAHCLRDCKEFPCHRFQQGPYPFSSSFLLMQERRREAPMPESQNRNRPLEVDPSHWERLASLRPEEVSTRCRCESDPELGFRVEFLGEAYWVNPSSRRVSPAREGAPVEPYLPLVLVLFLLKAVDLPLQNQMVSEKQIPGGELFFRHLHSLPTSILEEAFGSRPMDLVSAAQALGAKRTDISPASVEFCALPRVPVAIHLWPADEEFQARCTFTFDASIHLQLPLDVIWALVQVLVQRILRVDGERAS
;
A
#
# COMPACT_ATOMS: atom_id res chain seq x y z
N MET A 1 18.82 9.27 -18.07
CA MET A 1 17.73 9.90 -18.84
C MET A 1 17.37 11.22 -18.17
N ALA A 2 17.25 12.31 -18.91
CA ALA A 2 17.29 13.65 -18.30
C ALA A 2 15.97 14.39 -18.54
N THR A 3 14.92 13.95 -17.86
CA THR A 3 13.63 14.65 -17.81
C THR A 3 13.83 15.99 -17.12
N GLY A 4 13.45 17.07 -17.80
CA GLY A 4 13.56 18.41 -17.24
C GLY A 4 12.54 18.65 -16.13
N ALA A 5 12.73 19.73 -15.37
CA ALA A 5 11.75 20.20 -14.39
C ALA A 5 10.35 20.43 -14.99
N CYS A 6 10.25 20.76 -16.28
CA CYS A 6 8.99 20.89 -17.00
C CYS A 6 8.26 19.56 -17.30
N GLY A 7 8.87 18.41 -17.04
CA GLY A 7 8.32 17.09 -17.33
C GLY A 7 8.63 16.55 -18.73
N ILE A 8 9.37 17.30 -19.55
CA ILE A 8 9.78 16.86 -20.89
C ILE A 8 11.03 16.00 -20.77
N ASP A 9 11.00 14.80 -21.34
CA ASP A 9 12.23 14.03 -21.53
C ASP A 9 13.12 14.77 -22.53
N CYS A 10 14.21 15.34 -22.02
CA CYS A 10 15.10 16.14 -22.86
C CYS A 10 15.82 15.27 -23.89
N GLY A 11 15.95 13.96 -23.68
CA GLY A 11 16.56 13.01 -24.61
C GLY A 11 15.81 12.87 -25.93
N VAL A 12 14.50 13.14 -25.95
CA VAL A 12 13.67 13.12 -27.17
C VAL A 12 13.26 14.52 -27.64
N CYS A 13 13.71 15.57 -26.96
CA CYS A 13 13.34 16.94 -27.28
C CYS A 13 14.14 17.49 -28.48
N ARG A 14 13.44 17.90 -29.55
CA ARG A 14 14.07 18.48 -30.75
C ARG A 14 14.93 19.71 -30.46
N LEU A 15 14.57 20.53 -29.47
CA LEU A 15 15.38 21.69 -29.07
C LEU A 15 16.74 21.29 -28.50
N ARG A 16 16.81 20.16 -27.78
CA ARG A 16 18.09 19.61 -27.30
C ARG A 16 18.89 19.01 -28.43
N VAL A 17 18.25 18.24 -29.31
CA VAL A 17 18.89 17.66 -30.50
C VAL A 17 19.49 18.75 -31.40
N GLN A 18 18.84 19.91 -31.48
CA GLN A 18 19.32 21.08 -32.24
C GLN A 18 20.35 21.94 -31.48
N GLY A 19 20.77 21.56 -30.27
CA GLY A 19 21.72 22.32 -29.45
C GLY A 19 21.17 23.65 -28.89
N LYS A 20 19.87 23.94 -29.07
CA LYS A 20 19.22 25.17 -28.60
C LYS A 20 18.91 25.15 -27.10
N CYS A 21 18.91 23.97 -26.48
CA CYS A 21 18.66 23.80 -25.06
C CYS A 21 19.44 22.59 -24.52
N SER A 22 19.99 22.67 -23.31
CA SER A 22 20.56 21.51 -22.60
C SER A 22 19.52 20.91 -21.65
N THR A 23 19.78 19.74 -21.06
CA THR A 23 18.87 19.25 -20.01
C THR A 23 19.06 20.03 -18.69
N CYS A 24 17.97 20.31 -17.98
CA CYS A 24 18.04 20.75 -16.57
C CYS A 24 18.01 19.59 -15.59
N GLY A 25 17.63 18.38 -16.02
CA GLY A 25 17.24 17.34 -15.08
C GLY A 25 16.07 17.77 -14.16
N PRO A 26 15.84 17.02 -13.08
CA PRO A 26 14.87 17.38 -12.05
C PRO A 26 15.19 18.72 -11.40
N GLY A 27 14.20 19.51 -11.01
CA GLY A 27 14.40 20.83 -10.39
C GLY A 27 15.26 20.78 -9.12
N THR A 28 15.18 19.69 -8.36
CA THR A 28 15.97 19.45 -7.14
C THR A 28 17.41 18.99 -7.39
N SER A 29 17.81 18.77 -8.65
CA SER A 29 19.10 18.16 -8.96
C SER A 29 20.25 19.17 -9.09
N GLN A 30 21.49 18.65 -9.09
CA GLN A 30 22.68 19.47 -9.31
C GLN A 30 22.77 19.98 -10.76
N GLU A 31 22.27 19.21 -11.73
CA GLU A 31 22.13 19.64 -13.12
C GLU A 31 21.22 20.87 -13.24
N ALA A 32 20.12 20.88 -12.49
CA ALA A 32 19.23 22.04 -12.44
C ALA A 32 19.95 23.26 -11.89
N SER A 33 20.78 23.09 -10.85
CA SER A 33 21.59 24.17 -10.26
C SER A 33 22.56 24.75 -11.27
N ARG A 34 23.29 23.87 -11.97
CA ARG A 34 24.26 24.27 -13.00
C ARG A 34 23.60 24.97 -14.18
N LYS A 35 22.48 24.42 -14.67
CA LYS A 35 21.76 25.01 -15.80
C LYS A 35 21.11 26.35 -15.43
N PHE A 36 20.53 26.47 -14.23
CA PHE A 36 20.00 27.73 -13.72
C PHE A 36 21.07 28.82 -13.72
N ALA A 37 22.23 28.54 -13.08
CA ALA A 37 23.34 29.49 -13.04
C ALA A 37 23.86 29.86 -14.44
N ALA A 38 23.94 28.88 -15.35
CA ALA A 38 24.35 29.12 -16.72
C ALA A 38 23.37 30.01 -17.49
N GLN A 39 22.05 29.81 -17.32
CA GLN A 39 21.02 30.63 -17.99
C GLN A 39 21.03 32.07 -17.47
N VAL A 40 21.14 32.28 -16.16
CA VAL A 40 21.28 33.63 -15.58
C VAL A 40 22.51 34.35 -16.16
N ARG A 41 23.66 33.67 -16.22
CA ARG A 41 24.90 34.24 -16.73
C ARG A 41 24.87 34.54 -18.23
N LEU A 42 24.29 33.64 -19.04
CA LEU A 42 24.39 33.71 -20.51
C LEU A 42 23.19 34.38 -21.19
N LEU A 43 22.00 34.30 -20.60
CA LEU A 43 20.74 34.73 -21.20
C LEU A 43 20.08 35.88 -20.44
N GLY A 44 20.69 36.35 -19.34
CA GLY A 44 20.15 37.43 -18.50
C GLY A 44 18.97 37.00 -17.62
N GLY A 45 18.59 35.73 -17.62
CA GLY A 45 17.50 35.20 -16.81
C GLY A 45 17.35 33.68 -16.93
N PRO A 46 16.83 33.01 -15.88
CA PRO A 46 16.60 31.57 -15.91
C PRO A 46 15.33 31.22 -16.70
N CYS A 47 15.15 29.95 -17.03
CA CYS A 47 13.84 29.44 -17.44
C CYS A 47 12.85 29.60 -16.26
N PRO A 48 11.71 30.31 -16.42
CA PRO A 48 10.73 30.51 -15.35
C PRO A 48 10.23 29.22 -14.68
N ILE A 49 10.09 28.13 -15.45
CA ILE A 49 9.70 26.82 -14.90
C ILE A 49 10.82 26.20 -14.06
N LEU A 50 12.06 26.30 -14.52
CA LEU A 50 13.20 25.77 -13.76
C LEU A 50 13.39 26.56 -12.46
N GLU A 51 13.30 27.88 -12.53
CA GLU A 51 13.37 28.76 -11.37
C GLU A 51 12.29 28.42 -10.33
N CYS A 52 11.03 28.36 -10.77
CA CYS A 52 9.91 28.04 -9.88
C CYS A 52 10.05 26.65 -9.26
N ALA A 53 10.41 25.64 -10.05
CA ALA A 53 10.61 24.28 -9.55
C ALA A 53 11.73 24.22 -8.50
N ARG A 54 12.82 24.95 -8.70
CA ARG A 54 13.93 25.04 -7.73
C ARG A 54 13.50 25.70 -6.43
N GLN A 55 12.86 26.87 -6.51
CA GLN A 55 12.42 27.62 -5.34
C GLN A 55 11.41 26.85 -4.50
N ARG A 56 10.56 26.03 -5.14
CA ARG A 56 9.55 25.20 -4.48
C ARG A 56 10.03 23.78 -4.17
N ALA A 57 11.32 23.47 -4.38
CA ALA A 57 11.91 22.14 -4.21
C ALA A 57 11.13 21.01 -4.92
N LEU A 58 10.60 21.28 -6.13
CA LEU A 58 9.87 20.32 -6.95
C LEU A 58 10.81 19.66 -7.97
N ALA A 59 10.75 18.33 -8.08
CA ALA A 59 11.56 17.60 -9.05
C ALA A 59 10.99 17.77 -10.47
N HIS A 60 9.69 17.55 -10.67
CA HIS A 60 9.01 17.74 -11.95
C HIS A 60 7.62 18.37 -11.75
N CYS A 61 7.32 19.47 -12.46
CA CYS A 61 6.05 20.17 -12.34
C CYS A 61 4.84 19.26 -12.64
N LEU A 62 4.92 18.44 -13.71
CA LEU A 62 3.83 17.56 -14.13
C LEU A 62 3.44 16.52 -13.05
N ARG A 63 4.42 16.05 -12.26
CA ARG A 63 4.24 15.01 -11.24
C ARG A 63 4.01 15.59 -9.85
N ASP A 64 4.84 16.55 -9.46
CA ASP A 64 5.00 16.96 -8.06
C ASP A 64 4.25 18.27 -7.73
N CYS A 65 3.94 19.10 -8.74
CA CYS A 65 3.24 20.35 -8.50
C CYS A 65 1.73 20.12 -8.39
N LYS A 66 1.15 20.47 -7.23
CA LYS A 66 -0.31 20.40 -7.01
C LYS A 66 -1.08 21.40 -7.87
N GLU A 67 -0.48 22.55 -8.16
CA GLU A 67 -1.08 23.60 -9.01
C GLU A 67 -0.92 23.33 -10.51
N PHE A 68 -0.25 22.26 -10.93
CA PHE A 68 -0.15 21.97 -12.36
C PHE A 68 -1.48 21.41 -12.89
N PRO A 69 -1.98 21.85 -14.05
CA PRO A 69 -1.48 22.94 -14.91
C PRO A 69 -1.66 24.34 -14.31
N CYS A 70 -0.61 25.18 -14.34
CA CYS A 70 -0.67 26.54 -13.79
C CYS A 70 -0.46 27.61 -14.88
N HIS A 71 -0.66 28.88 -14.52
CA HIS A 71 -0.51 30.03 -15.43
C HIS A 71 0.83 30.04 -16.19
N ARG A 72 1.93 29.56 -15.59
CA ARG A 72 3.26 29.50 -16.23
C ARG A 72 3.29 28.59 -17.46
N PHE A 73 2.49 27.52 -17.47
CA PHE A 73 2.36 26.62 -18.63
C PHE A 73 1.26 27.07 -19.60
N GLN A 74 0.26 27.79 -19.11
CA GLN A 74 -0.84 28.32 -19.94
C GLN A 74 -0.42 29.56 -20.75
N GLN A 75 0.41 30.44 -20.17
CA GLN A 75 0.77 31.74 -20.75
C GLN A 75 2.14 31.75 -21.43
N GLY A 76 3.02 30.80 -21.09
CA GLY A 76 4.40 30.79 -21.57
C GLY A 76 4.58 30.04 -22.90
N PRO A 77 5.73 30.21 -23.58
CA PRO A 77 6.05 29.48 -24.81
C PRO A 77 6.50 28.03 -24.53
N TYR A 78 5.79 27.32 -23.65
CA TYR A 78 6.09 25.94 -23.27
C TYR A 78 5.33 24.95 -24.15
N PRO A 79 5.90 23.79 -24.47
CA PRO A 79 5.44 22.97 -25.59
C PRO A 79 4.23 22.07 -25.27
N PHE A 80 3.51 22.34 -24.17
CA PHE A 80 2.27 21.64 -23.89
C PHE A 80 1.11 22.36 -24.57
N SER A 81 0.32 21.63 -25.34
CA SER A 81 -0.87 22.18 -25.99
C SER A 81 -1.95 22.52 -24.96
N SER A 82 -2.80 23.47 -25.29
CA SER A 82 -4.01 23.78 -24.52
C SER A 82 -4.87 22.53 -24.30
N SER A 83 -5.00 21.66 -25.31
CA SER A 83 -5.69 20.36 -25.16
C SER A 83 -5.05 19.44 -24.12
N PHE A 84 -3.71 19.42 -24.02
CA PHE A 84 -3.00 18.65 -22.99
C PHE A 84 -3.23 19.24 -21.60
N LEU A 85 -3.12 20.57 -21.44
CA LEU A 85 -3.37 21.22 -20.15
C LEU A 85 -4.82 20.98 -19.68
N LEU A 86 -5.82 21.19 -20.54
CA LEU A 86 -7.22 20.89 -20.21
C LEU A 86 -7.46 19.42 -19.86
N MET A 87 -6.77 18.50 -20.52
CA MET A 87 -6.84 17.07 -20.19
C MET A 87 -6.24 16.77 -18.82
N GLN A 88 -5.14 17.43 -18.45
CA GLN A 88 -4.52 17.32 -17.13
C GLN A 88 -5.40 17.93 -16.03
N GLU A 89 -6.04 19.08 -16.27
CA GLU A 89 -7.02 19.69 -15.36
C GLU A 89 -8.16 18.69 -15.08
N ARG A 90 -8.82 18.19 -16.13
CA ARG A 90 -9.90 17.20 -15.98
C ARG A 90 -9.46 15.94 -15.24
N ARG A 91 -8.27 15.40 -15.50
CA ARG A 91 -7.80 14.15 -14.87
C ARG A 91 -7.35 14.33 -13.43
N ARG A 92 -6.97 15.54 -13.04
CA ARG A 92 -6.57 15.87 -11.67
C ARG A 92 -7.78 16.24 -10.81
N GLU A 93 -8.84 16.77 -11.41
CA GLU A 93 -10.11 17.07 -10.75
C GLU A 93 -11.09 15.89 -10.76
N ALA A 94 -11.03 15.01 -11.77
CA ALA A 94 -11.90 13.86 -11.85
C ALA A 94 -11.60 12.91 -10.67
N PRO A 95 -12.63 12.49 -9.91
CA PRO A 95 -12.48 11.37 -9.01
C PRO A 95 -12.01 10.15 -9.82
N MET A 96 -11.10 9.37 -9.25
CA MET A 96 -10.72 8.11 -9.88
C MET A 96 -11.98 7.30 -10.21
N PRO A 97 -12.08 6.69 -11.40
CA PRO A 97 -13.22 5.83 -11.73
C PRO A 97 -13.47 4.85 -10.58
N GLU A 98 -14.73 4.61 -10.21
CA GLU A 98 -15.06 3.73 -9.08
C GLU A 98 -14.42 2.34 -9.20
N SER A 99 -14.29 1.83 -10.44
CA SER A 99 -13.62 0.57 -10.77
C SER A 99 -12.11 0.57 -10.49
N GLN A 100 -11.52 1.73 -10.24
CA GLN A 100 -10.10 1.92 -9.93
C GLN A 100 -9.87 2.48 -8.52
N ASN A 101 -10.93 2.71 -7.73
CA ASN A 101 -10.78 3.06 -6.34
C ASN A 101 -10.34 1.84 -5.53
N ARG A 102 -9.02 1.62 -5.49
CA ARG A 102 -8.38 0.55 -4.73
C ARG A 102 -8.67 0.63 -3.23
N ASN A 103 -9.21 1.75 -2.72
CA ASN A 103 -9.54 1.94 -1.30
C ASN A 103 -11.00 1.61 -0.97
N ARG A 104 -11.84 1.26 -1.95
CA ARG A 104 -13.21 0.81 -1.65
C ARG A 104 -13.18 -0.60 -1.05
N PRO A 105 -13.91 -0.86 0.04
CA PRO A 105 -14.22 -2.21 0.51
C PRO A 105 -14.68 -3.12 -0.64
N LEU A 106 -13.98 -4.24 -0.82
CA LEU A 106 -14.38 -5.29 -1.75
C LEU A 106 -15.77 -5.77 -1.34
N GLU A 107 -16.67 -5.81 -2.31
CA GLU A 107 -18.00 -6.35 -2.08
C GLU A 107 -17.91 -7.86 -1.90
N VAL A 108 -18.29 -8.32 -0.71
CA VAL A 108 -18.35 -9.75 -0.40
C VAL A 108 -19.61 -10.33 -0.99
N ASP A 109 -19.48 -11.44 -1.73
CA ASP A 109 -20.59 -12.11 -2.39
C ASP A 109 -21.78 -12.33 -1.41
N PRO A 110 -23.02 -11.95 -1.79
CA PRO A 110 -24.22 -12.11 -0.97
C PRO A 110 -24.40 -13.50 -0.36
N SER A 111 -23.99 -14.56 -1.08
CA SER A 111 -24.12 -15.94 -0.60
C SER A 111 -23.28 -16.24 0.64
N HIS A 112 -22.15 -15.55 0.83
CA HIS A 112 -21.35 -15.66 2.05
C HIS A 112 -22.08 -15.07 3.26
N TRP A 113 -22.72 -13.91 3.07
CA TRP A 113 -23.52 -13.28 4.13
C TRP A 113 -24.73 -14.11 4.51
N GLU A 114 -25.46 -14.61 3.52
CA GLU A 114 -26.63 -15.48 3.73
C GLU A 114 -26.25 -16.76 4.46
N ARG A 115 -25.13 -17.37 4.06
CA ARG A 115 -24.60 -18.54 4.75
C ARG A 115 -24.19 -18.22 6.18
N LEU A 116 -23.52 -17.09 6.42
CA LEU A 116 -23.11 -16.69 7.78
C LEU A 116 -24.33 -16.43 8.67
N ALA A 117 -25.37 -15.79 8.12
CA ALA A 117 -26.63 -15.54 8.82
C ALA A 117 -27.40 -16.84 9.18
N SER A 118 -27.20 -17.92 8.42
CA SER A 118 -27.81 -19.22 8.71
C SER A 118 -27.10 -20.06 9.78
N LEU A 119 -25.91 -19.63 10.23
CA LEU A 119 -25.15 -20.36 11.26
C LEU A 119 -25.61 -19.99 12.66
N ARG A 120 -25.41 -20.93 13.61
CA ARG A 120 -25.66 -20.67 15.03
C ARG A 120 -24.58 -19.75 15.60
N PRO A 121 -24.92 -18.58 16.17
CA PRO A 121 -23.93 -17.63 16.68
C PRO A 121 -22.97 -18.20 17.72
N GLU A 122 -23.42 -19.13 18.57
CA GLU A 122 -22.61 -19.75 19.62
C GLU A 122 -21.50 -20.63 19.04
N GLU A 123 -21.81 -21.36 17.96
CA GLU A 123 -20.86 -22.22 17.26
C GLU A 123 -19.77 -21.38 16.56
N VAL A 124 -20.19 -20.29 15.91
CA VAL A 124 -19.27 -19.35 15.24
C VAL A 124 -18.37 -18.67 16.27
N SER A 125 -18.95 -18.17 17.36
CA SER A 125 -18.23 -17.51 18.45
C SER A 125 -17.16 -18.41 19.07
N THR A 126 -17.50 -19.68 19.30
CA THR A 126 -16.57 -20.67 19.88
C THR A 126 -15.37 -20.92 18.96
N ARG A 127 -15.62 -21.27 17.69
CA ARG A 127 -14.52 -21.62 16.75
C ARG A 127 -13.65 -20.42 16.39
N CYS A 128 -14.25 -19.24 16.29
CA CYS A 128 -13.55 -18.00 15.92
C CYS A 128 -12.97 -17.24 17.11
N ARG A 129 -13.26 -17.65 18.35
CA ARG A 129 -12.93 -16.91 19.59
C ARG A 129 -13.36 -15.44 19.52
N CYS A 130 -14.60 -15.21 19.10
CA CYS A 130 -15.21 -13.89 19.01
C CYS A 130 -16.47 -13.80 19.88
N GLU A 131 -16.91 -12.58 20.16
CA GLU A 131 -18.19 -12.34 20.84
C GLU A 131 -19.30 -12.22 19.78
N SER A 132 -20.53 -12.57 20.16
CA SER A 132 -21.72 -12.35 19.32
C SER A 132 -22.74 -11.49 20.07
N ASP A 133 -23.34 -10.56 19.36
CA ASP A 133 -24.43 -9.70 19.80
C ASP A 133 -25.63 -9.88 18.85
N PRO A 134 -26.87 -10.05 19.37
CA PRO A 134 -28.05 -10.26 18.54
C PRO A 134 -28.35 -9.11 17.54
N GLU A 135 -28.00 -7.87 17.87
CA GLU A 135 -28.26 -6.70 17.04
C GLU A 135 -27.05 -6.32 16.18
N LEU A 136 -25.85 -6.34 16.78
CA LEU A 136 -24.63 -5.87 16.15
C LEU A 136 -23.91 -6.94 15.32
N GLY A 137 -24.13 -8.23 15.60
CA GLY A 137 -23.48 -9.36 14.92
C GLY A 137 -22.24 -9.84 15.67
N PHE A 138 -21.19 -10.23 14.94
CA PHE A 138 -19.97 -10.79 15.55
C PHE A 138 -18.90 -9.72 15.78
N ARG A 139 -18.32 -9.67 16.98
CA ARG A 139 -17.18 -8.80 17.32
C ARG A 139 -15.86 -9.56 17.17
N VAL A 140 -15.14 -9.30 16.09
CA VAL A 140 -13.89 -9.99 15.74
C VAL A 140 -12.69 -9.08 16.00
N GLU A 141 -11.70 -9.58 16.73
CA GLU A 141 -10.41 -8.92 16.90
C GLU A 141 -9.53 -9.12 15.65
N PHE A 142 -8.98 -8.03 15.13
CA PHE A 142 -8.12 -8.00 13.95
C PHE A 142 -6.99 -6.99 14.14
N LEU A 143 -5.74 -7.45 14.15
CA LEU A 143 -4.53 -6.61 14.35
C LEU A 143 -4.63 -5.64 15.55
N GLY A 144 -5.19 -6.11 16.66
CA GLY A 144 -5.36 -5.33 17.90
C GLY A 144 -6.53 -4.36 17.90
N GLU A 145 -7.37 -4.36 16.86
CA GLU A 145 -8.62 -3.59 16.81
C GLU A 145 -9.83 -4.51 16.66
N ALA A 146 -10.96 -4.13 17.25
CA ALA A 146 -12.20 -4.89 17.16
C ALA A 146 -13.11 -4.37 16.03
N TYR A 147 -13.77 -5.30 15.34
CA TYR A 147 -14.70 -5.03 14.25
C TYR A 147 -16.01 -5.80 14.44
N TRP A 148 -17.13 -5.13 14.16
CA TRP A 148 -18.45 -5.75 14.08
C TRP A 148 -18.71 -6.24 12.66
N VAL A 149 -19.07 -7.51 12.53
CA VAL A 149 -19.52 -8.15 11.29
C VAL A 149 -20.98 -8.50 11.43
N ASN A 150 -21.84 -7.76 10.75
CA ASN A 150 -23.29 -7.90 10.85
C ASN A 150 -23.85 -8.61 9.61
N PRO A 151 -24.28 -9.88 9.71
CA PRO A 151 -24.77 -10.64 8.56
C PRO A 151 -26.07 -10.09 7.97
N SER A 152 -26.96 -9.55 8.82
CA SER A 152 -28.26 -9.02 8.42
C SER A 152 -28.15 -7.76 7.56
N SER A 153 -27.26 -6.84 7.95
CA SER A 153 -26.98 -5.60 7.21
C SER A 153 -25.83 -5.73 6.20
N ARG A 154 -25.20 -6.91 6.11
CA ARG A 154 -24.07 -7.21 5.22
C ARG A 154 -22.92 -6.20 5.33
N ARG A 155 -22.62 -5.81 6.58
CA ARG A 155 -21.69 -4.71 6.86
C ARG A 155 -20.60 -5.14 7.83
N VAL A 156 -19.40 -4.66 7.55
CA VAL A 156 -18.30 -4.62 8.51
C VAL A 156 -18.11 -3.18 8.97
N SER A 157 -18.08 -2.97 10.27
CA SER A 157 -17.85 -1.67 10.88
C SER A 157 -16.84 -1.78 12.02
N PRO A 158 -15.94 -0.80 12.20
CA PRO A 158 -15.04 -0.81 13.33
C PRO A 158 -15.83 -0.63 14.64
N ALA A 159 -15.39 -1.27 15.72
CA ALA A 159 -15.96 -1.06 17.06
C ALA A 159 -15.52 0.28 17.66
N ARG A 160 -14.36 0.80 17.24
CA ARG A 160 -13.85 2.12 17.61
C ARG A 160 -14.01 3.09 16.43
N GLU A 161 -14.60 4.25 16.67
CA GLU A 161 -14.71 5.27 15.63
C GLU A 161 -13.32 5.68 15.09
N GLY A 162 -13.24 5.84 13.77
CA GLY A 162 -11.99 6.21 13.08
C GLY A 162 -11.03 5.06 12.80
N ALA A 163 -11.27 3.85 13.32
CA ALA A 163 -10.47 2.70 12.93
C ALA A 163 -10.68 2.36 11.44
N PRO A 164 -9.61 2.03 10.70
CA PRO A 164 -9.68 1.85 9.26
C PRO A 164 -10.40 0.56 8.87
N VAL A 165 -11.04 0.58 7.69
CA VAL A 165 -11.60 -0.60 7.03
C VAL A 165 -10.94 -0.72 5.66
N GLU A 166 -9.92 -1.57 5.56
CA GLU A 166 -9.23 -1.81 4.29
C GLU A 166 -10.14 -2.52 3.28
N PRO A 167 -9.87 -2.35 1.98
CA PRO A 167 -10.59 -2.98 0.88
C PRO A 167 -10.91 -4.46 1.11
N TYR A 168 -9.90 -5.24 1.50
CA TYR A 168 -10.03 -6.69 1.65
C TYR A 168 -10.51 -7.13 3.04
N LEU A 169 -10.60 -6.21 4.01
CA LEU A 169 -10.93 -6.56 5.39
C LEU A 169 -12.31 -7.23 5.52
N PRO A 170 -13.39 -6.75 4.87
CA PRO A 170 -14.68 -7.42 4.96
C PRO A 170 -14.66 -8.86 4.45
N LEU A 171 -13.96 -9.13 3.34
CA LEU A 171 -13.80 -10.48 2.82
C LEU A 171 -13.09 -11.37 3.84
N VAL A 172 -11.98 -10.87 4.41
CA VAL A 172 -11.19 -11.60 5.41
C VAL A 172 -12.04 -11.97 6.63
N LEU A 173 -12.77 -11.00 7.21
CA LEU A 173 -13.54 -11.24 8.42
C LEU A 173 -14.74 -12.16 8.18
N VAL A 174 -15.48 -11.99 7.08
CA VAL A 174 -16.65 -12.83 6.77
C VAL A 174 -16.21 -14.27 6.49
N LEU A 175 -15.14 -14.46 5.71
CA LEU A 175 -14.68 -15.80 5.38
C LEU A 175 -14.02 -16.47 6.58
N PHE A 176 -13.34 -15.72 7.46
CA PHE A 176 -12.88 -16.24 8.75
C PHE A 176 -14.06 -16.77 9.58
N LEU A 177 -15.12 -15.97 9.77
CA LEU A 177 -16.31 -16.38 10.52
C LEU A 177 -17.04 -17.59 9.90
N LEU A 178 -16.94 -17.77 8.58
CA LEU A 178 -17.49 -18.92 7.86
C LEU A 178 -16.64 -20.18 7.96
N LYS A 179 -15.30 -20.05 7.93
CA LYS A 179 -14.38 -21.17 7.66
C LYS A 179 -13.55 -21.59 8.85
N ALA A 180 -13.25 -20.69 9.79
CA ALA A 180 -12.38 -20.99 10.91
C ALA A 180 -12.85 -22.20 11.72
N VAL A 181 -11.90 -22.93 12.28
CA VAL A 181 -12.13 -24.17 13.01
C VAL A 181 -11.46 -24.13 14.37
N ASP A 182 -12.10 -24.74 15.37
CA ASP A 182 -11.55 -24.87 16.72
C ASP A 182 -10.51 -25.99 16.78
N LEU A 183 -9.34 -25.72 16.19
CA LEU A 183 -8.18 -26.59 16.26
C LEU A 183 -7.00 -25.83 16.90
N PRO A 184 -6.09 -26.55 17.58
CA PRO A 184 -4.85 -25.96 18.08
C PRO A 184 -3.94 -25.53 16.92
N LEU A 185 -3.07 -24.56 17.19
CA LEU A 185 -1.99 -24.20 16.29
C LEU A 185 -1.02 -25.37 16.14
N GLN A 186 -0.39 -25.48 14.97
CA GLN A 186 0.66 -26.47 14.75
C GLN A 186 2.01 -26.01 15.31
N ASN A 187 2.15 -24.72 15.64
CA ASN A 187 3.34 -24.05 16.15
C ASN A 187 4.56 -24.26 15.25
N GLN A 188 4.32 -24.31 13.94
CA GLN A 188 5.33 -24.43 12.92
C GLN A 188 5.08 -23.37 11.86
N MET A 189 6.04 -22.46 11.69
CA MET A 189 5.95 -21.40 10.70
C MET A 189 6.39 -21.92 9.32
N VAL A 190 5.54 -21.73 8.33
CA VAL A 190 5.75 -22.16 6.94
C VAL A 190 5.56 -20.99 5.98
N SER A 191 6.28 -21.02 4.85
CA SER A 191 6.09 -20.06 3.76
C SER A 191 4.79 -20.30 3.00
N GLU A 192 4.35 -19.34 2.21
CA GLU A 192 3.16 -19.42 1.36
C GLU A 192 3.22 -20.61 0.40
N LYS A 193 4.42 -21.01 -0.04
CA LYS A 193 4.62 -22.14 -0.97
C LYS A 193 4.42 -23.51 -0.31
N GLN A 194 4.64 -23.60 1.00
CA GLN A 194 4.52 -24.83 1.78
C GLN A 194 3.09 -25.08 2.26
N ILE A 195 2.21 -24.10 2.14
CA ILE A 195 0.77 -24.27 2.38
C ILE A 195 0.20 -25.22 1.31
N PRO A 196 -0.69 -26.17 1.65
CA PRO A 196 -1.34 -27.03 0.66
C PRO A 196 -1.97 -26.22 -0.50
N GLY A 197 -1.52 -26.48 -1.74
CA GLY A 197 -1.93 -25.73 -2.95
C GLY A 197 -1.28 -24.36 -3.12
N GLY A 198 -0.55 -23.87 -2.10
CA GLY A 198 0.06 -22.54 -2.06
C GLY A 198 1.15 -22.36 -3.10
N GLU A 199 1.98 -23.38 -3.36
CA GLU A 199 3.03 -23.29 -4.38
C GLU A 199 2.47 -22.89 -5.75
N LEU A 200 1.31 -23.41 -6.15
CA LEU A 200 0.66 -23.10 -7.43
C LEU A 200 -0.13 -21.79 -7.36
N PHE A 201 -0.74 -21.49 -6.21
CA PHE A 201 -1.59 -20.33 -6.05
C PHE A 201 -0.79 -19.02 -5.95
N PHE A 202 0.22 -18.93 -5.09
CA PHE A 202 0.96 -17.71 -4.80
C PHE A 202 2.03 -17.38 -5.85
N ARG A 203 1.59 -17.23 -7.10
CA ARG A 203 2.42 -16.85 -8.25
C ARG A 203 1.75 -15.71 -9.02
N HIS A 204 2.57 -14.91 -9.71
CA HIS A 204 2.13 -13.83 -10.60
C HIS A 204 1.16 -12.84 -9.91
N LEU A 205 -0.14 -12.90 -10.25
CA LEU A 205 -1.17 -12.00 -9.72
C LEU A 205 -1.48 -12.23 -8.23
N HIS A 206 -1.18 -13.43 -7.72
CA HIS A 206 -1.36 -13.77 -6.31
C HIS A 206 -0.03 -13.88 -5.56
N SER A 207 1.05 -13.31 -6.10
CA SER A 207 2.28 -13.14 -5.32
C SER A 207 1.98 -12.28 -4.09
N LEU A 208 2.57 -12.64 -2.95
CA LEU A 208 2.48 -11.82 -1.75
C LEU A 208 3.19 -10.48 -1.97
N PRO A 209 2.69 -9.37 -1.39
CA PRO A 209 3.20 -8.00 -1.58
C PRO A 209 4.52 -7.72 -0.81
N THR A 210 5.51 -8.61 -0.88
CA THR A 210 6.79 -8.47 -0.16
C THR A 210 7.57 -7.25 -0.61
N SER A 211 7.57 -6.95 -1.91
CA SER A 211 8.32 -5.82 -2.50
C SER A 211 7.91 -4.47 -1.93
N ILE A 212 6.63 -4.31 -1.53
CA ILE A 212 6.14 -3.08 -0.92
C ILE A 212 6.84 -2.83 0.43
N LEU A 213 7.03 -3.88 1.23
CA LEU A 213 7.74 -3.77 2.50
C LEU A 213 9.26 -3.64 2.31
N GLU A 214 9.82 -4.33 1.31
CA GLU A 214 11.24 -4.20 0.94
C GLU A 214 11.58 -2.76 0.54
N GLU A 215 10.76 -2.14 -0.32
CA GLU A 215 10.92 -0.74 -0.73
C GLU A 215 10.71 0.23 0.44
N ALA A 216 9.70 -0.01 1.29
CA ALA A 216 9.37 0.89 2.38
C ALA A 216 10.38 0.83 3.54
N PHE A 217 10.88 -0.35 3.89
CA PHE A 217 11.63 -0.60 5.12
C PHE A 217 13.04 -1.16 4.91
N GLY A 218 13.45 -1.48 3.68
CA GLY A 218 14.74 -2.11 3.38
C GLY A 218 15.97 -1.36 3.89
N SER A 219 15.90 -0.03 3.96
CA SER A 219 16.95 0.85 4.52
C SER A 219 16.72 1.24 5.99
N ARG A 220 15.54 0.93 6.54
CA ARG A 220 15.09 1.30 7.89
C ARG A 220 14.34 0.13 8.57
N PRO A 221 14.99 -1.03 8.73
CA PRO A 221 14.33 -2.27 9.15
C PRO A 221 13.67 -2.17 10.54
N MET A 222 14.19 -1.33 11.44
CA MET A 222 13.61 -1.14 12.76
C MET A 222 12.29 -0.36 12.77
N ASP A 223 12.00 0.39 11.70
CA ASP A 223 10.71 1.07 11.56
C ASP A 223 9.59 0.05 11.29
N LEU A 224 9.87 -1.00 10.52
CA LEU A 224 8.96 -2.15 10.34
C LEU A 224 8.63 -2.80 11.69
N VAL A 225 9.67 -3.10 12.48
CA VAL A 225 9.49 -3.72 13.80
C VAL A 225 8.59 -2.85 14.66
N SER A 226 8.88 -1.55 14.73
CA SER A 226 8.14 -0.62 15.56
C SER A 226 6.69 -0.43 15.09
N ALA A 227 6.44 -0.36 13.77
CA ALA A 227 5.11 -0.24 13.21
C ALA A 227 4.27 -1.51 13.45
N ALA A 228 4.89 -2.69 13.29
CA ALA A 228 4.23 -3.95 13.59
C ALA A 228 3.95 -4.13 15.09
N GLN A 229 4.87 -3.70 15.98
CA GLN A 229 4.66 -3.76 17.43
C GLN A 229 3.47 -2.90 17.88
N ALA A 230 3.25 -1.74 17.25
CA ALA A 230 2.06 -0.93 17.48
C ALA A 230 0.75 -1.64 17.08
N LEU A 231 0.82 -2.67 16.23
CA LEU A 231 -0.29 -3.55 15.87
C LEU A 231 -0.34 -4.83 16.72
N GLY A 232 0.40 -4.87 17.85
CA GLY A 232 0.42 -6.00 18.77
C GLY A 232 1.44 -7.09 18.42
N ALA A 233 2.36 -6.84 17.48
CA ALA A 233 3.42 -7.78 17.17
C ALA A 233 4.49 -7.90 18.25
N LYS A 234 5.09 -9.08 18.30
CA LYS A 234 6.28 -9.38 19.08
C LYS A 234 7.46 -9.52 18.14
N ARG A 235 8.60 -8.96 18.53
CA ARG A 235 9.86 -9.18 17.81
C ARG A 235 10.31 -10.63 17.96
N THR A 236 10.88 -11.18 16.90
CA THR A 236 11.57 -12.48 16.90
C THR A 236 12.97 -12.33 16.31
N ASP A 237 13.82 -13.35 16.47
CA ASP A 237 15.24 -13.30 16.11
C ASP A 237 15.57 -14.07 14.81
N ILE A 238 14.59 -14.27 13.92
CA ILE A 238 14.75 -15.02 12.66
C ILE A 238 15.52 -14.21 11.60
N SER A 239 15.37 -12.89 11.61
CA SER A 239 16.07 -11.95 10.72
C SER A 239 16.33 -10.63 11.46
N PRO A 240 17.16 -9.71 10.92
CA PRO A 240 17.46 -8.43 11.58
C PRO A 240 16.21 -7.63 11.99
N ALA A 241 15.16 -7.65 11.17
CA ALA A 241 13.83 -7.17 11.50
C ALA A 241 12.79 -8.26 11.27
N SER A 242 12.44 -8.97 12.34
CA SER A 242 11.47 -10.05 12.32
C SER A 242 10.41 -9.85 13.40
N VAL A 243 9.15 -10.04 13.04
CA VAL A 243 7.99 -9.83 13.91
C VAL A 243 6.93 -10.90 13.69
N GLU A 244 6.18 -11.24 14.74
CA GLU A 244 5.07 -12.18 14.72
C GLU A 244 3.88 -11.62 15.51
N PHE A 245 2.67 -11.79 14.99
CA PHE A 245 1.42 -11.43 15.65
C PHE A 245 0.30 -12.37 15.25
N CYS A 246 -0.76 -12.40 16.06
CA CYS A 246 -2.03 -13.02 15.68
C CYS A 246 -2.86 -11.99 14.91
N ALA A 247 -2.91 -12.10 13.59
CA ALA A 247 -3.68 -11.18 12.75
C ALA A 247 -5.19 -11.31 13.01
N LEU A 248 -5.64 -12.55 13.20
CA LEU A 248 -6.95 -12.97 13.70
C LEU A 248 -6.73 -13.97 14.83
N PRO A 249 -7.75 -14.28 15.64
CA PRO A 249 -7.67 -15.42 16.55
C PRO A 249 -7.27 -16.68 15.79
N ARG A 250 -6.24 -17.38 16.27
CA ARG A 250 -5.67 -18.60 15.66
C ARG A 250 -5.03 -18.43 14.28
N VAL A 251 -4.71 -17.20 13.87
CA VAL A 251 -3.97 -16.96 12.62
C VAL A 251 -2.67 -16.18 12.92
N PRO A 252 -1.62 -16.87 13.42
CA PRO A 252 -0.29 -16.30 13.53
C PRO A 252 0.30 -16.01 12.15
N VAL A 253 0.82 -14.81 11.99
CA VAL A 253 1.53 -14.34 10.80
C VAL A 253 2.83 -13.71 11.26
N ALA A 254 3.93 -14.05 10.58
CA ALA A 254 5.21 -13.41 10.80
C ALA A 254 5.75 -12.77 9.52
N ILE A 255 6.55 -11.72 9.72
CA ILE A 255 7.23 -10.97 8.68
C ILE A 255 8.72 -11.00 9.01
N HIS A 256 9.53 -11.41 8.04
CA HIS A 256 11.00 -11.44 8.18
C HIS A 256 11.60 -10.56 7.10
N LEU A 257 12.25 -9.49 7.51
CA LEU A 257 12.97 -8.56 6.63
C LEU A 257 14.48 -8.70 6.84
N TRP A 258 15.19 -8.89 5.74
CA TRP A 258 16.63 -8.70 5.62
C TRP A 258 16.85 -7.35 4.91
N PRO A 259 17.53 -6.39 5.55
CA PRO A 259 17.80 -5.09 4.95
C PRO A 259 18.73 -5.22 3.73
N ALA A 260 18.72 -4.20 2.88
CA ALA A 260 19.69 -4.13 1.78
C ALA A 260 21.09 -3.86 2.34
N ASP A 261 22.11 -4.43 1.69
CA ASP A 261 23.51 -4.13 1.94
C ASP A 261 24.24 -3.78 0.62
N GLU A 262 25.56 -3.74 0.64
CA GLU A 262 26.37 -3.38 -0.53
C GLU A 262 26.25 -4.42 -1.68
N GLU A 263 25.91 -5.67 -1.36
CA GLU A 263 25.90 -6.79 -2.29
C GLU A 263 24.48 -7.26 -2.65
N PHE A 264 23.51 -7.09 -1.73
CA PHE A 264 22.17 -7.65 -1.83
C PHE A 264 21.06 -6.62 -1.62
N GLN A 265 19.99 -6.75 -2.41
CA GLN A 265 18.75 -6.00 -2.20
C GLN A 265 18.02 -6.49 -0.95
N ALA A 266 17.20 -5.60 -0.37
CA ALA A 266 16.34 -5.97 0.75
C ALA A 266 15.41 -7.11 0.35
N ARG A 267 15.16 -8.03 1.28
CA ARG A 267 14.31 -9.19 1.07
C ARG A 267 13.32 -9.34 2.22
N CYS A 268 12.05 -9.45 1.90
CA CYS A 268 10.98 -9.67 2.85
C CYS A 268 10.29 -11.01 2.57
N THR A 269 9.92 -11.72 3.62
CA THR A 269 9.13 -12.95 3.52
C THR A 269 8.03 -12.97 4.58
N PHE A 270 6.88 -13.52 4.21
CA PHE A 270 5.81 -13.84 5.16
C PHE A 270 5.88 -15.32 5.51
N THR A 271 5.64 -15.64 6.77
CA THR A 271 5.39 -17.01 7.20
C THR A 271 4.12 -17.07 8.05
N PHE A 272 3.53 -18.25 8.10
CA PHE A 272 2.24 -18.50 8.74
C PHE A 272 2.34 -19.76 9.57
N ASP A 273 1.54 -19.87 10.63
CA ASP A 273 1.38 -21.17 11.28
C ASP A 273 0.83 -22.19 10.26
N ALA A 274 1.38 -23.39 10.25
CA ALA A 274 1.02 -24.43 9.29
C ALA A 274 -0.49 -24.79 9.33
N SER A 275 -1.20 -24.49 10.43
CA SER A 275 -2.66 -24.65 10.50
C SER A 275 -3.47 -23.63 9.69
N ILE A 276 -2.84 -22.60 9.09
CA ILE A 276 -3.56 -21.49 8.42
C ILE A 276 -4.53 -21.96 7.33
N HIS A 277 -4.17 -23.01 6.57
CA HIS A 277 -5.03 -23.56 5.52
C HIS A 277 -6.34 -24.18 6.03
N LEU A 278 -6.40 -24.51 7.32
CA LEU A 278 -7.62 -24.97 7.99
C LEU A 278 -8.50 -23.79 8.41
N GLN A 279 -7.90 -22.61 8.59
CA GLN A 279 -8.59 -21.40 9.05
C GLN A 279 -9.10 -20.56 7.88
N LEU A 280 -8.31 -20.42 6.82
CA LEU A 280 -8.57 -19.53 5.68
C LEU A 280 -8.20 -20.21 4.36
N PRO A 281 -9.01 -20.02 3.29
CA PRO A 281 -8.61 -20.41 1.93
C PRO A 281 -7.50 -19.50 1.39
N LEU A 282 -6.78 -19.96 0.36
CA LEU A 282 -5.56 -19.32 -0.14
C LEU A 282 -5.76 -17.88 -0.64
N ASP A 283 -6.88 -17.61 -1.29
CA ASP A 283 -7.30 -16.27 -1.74
C ASP A 283 -7.54 -15.32 -0.57
N VAL A 284 -8.10 -15.81 0.52
CA VAL A 284 -8.30 -15.03 1.75
C VAL A 284 -7.01 -14.85 2.53
N ILE A 285 -6.07 -15.80 2.50
CA ILE A 285 -4.71 -15.61 3.03
C ILE A 285 -3.99 -14.51 2.26
N TRP A 286 -4.08 -14.49 0.92
CA TRP A 286 -3.54 -13.40 0.12
C TRP A 286 -4.18 -12.05 0.50
N ALA A 287 -5.51 -12.01 0.61
CA ALA A 287 -6.27 -10.82 1.00
C ALA A 287 -5.87 -10.30 2.39
N LEU A 288 -5.68 -11.21 3.36
CA LEU A 288 -5.19 -10.92 4.71
C LEU A 288 -3.82 -10.21 4.67
N VAL A 289 -2.87 -10.72 3.88
CA VAL A 289 -1.55 -10.11 3.75
C VAL A 289 -1.63 -8.71 3.12
N GLN A 290 -2.55 -8.49 2.18
CA GLN A 290 -2.77 -7.16 1.61
C GLN A 290 -3.26 -6.15 2.65
N VAL A 291 -4.23 -6.54 3.49
CA VAL A 291 -4.73 -5.70 4.60
C VAL A 291 -3.60 -5.39 5.58
N LEU A 292 -2.83 -6.42 5.94
CA LEU A 292 -1.72 -6.31 6.86
C LEU A 292 -0.65 -5.31 6.39
N VAL A 293 -0.22 -5.40 5.13
CA VAL A 293 0.77 -4.47 4.57
C VAL A 293 0.23 -3.03 4.59
N GLN A 294 -1.03 -2.82 4.19
CA GLN A 294 -1.64 -1.49 4.24
C GLN A 294 -1.67 -0.93 5.67
N ARG A 295 -1.95 -1.78 6.66
CA ARG A 295 -1.99 -1.37 8.07
C ARG A 295 -0.62 -0.97 8.59
N ILE A 296 0.41 -1.76 8.30
CA ILE A 296 1.80 -1.46 8.68
C ILE A 296 2.26 -0.13 8.09
N LEU A 297 1.99 0.10 6.79
CA LEU A 297 2.37 1.35 6.13
C LEU A 297 1.62 2.57 6.67
N ARG A 298 0.33 2.41 7.02
CA ARG A 298 -0.45 3.50 7.65
C ARG A 298 0.17 3.91 8.98
N VAL A 299 0.44 2.93 9.86
CA VAL A 299 1.04 3.18 11.17
C VAL A 299 2.42 3.82 11.04
N ASP A 300 3.24 3.37 10.09
CA ASP A 300 4.53 4.00 9.80
C ASP A 300 4.38 5.47 9.36
N GLY A 301 3.44 5.76 8.45
CA GLY A 301 3.17 7.13 7.99
C GLY A 301 2.65 8.06 9.09
N GLU A 302 1.82 7.56 10.00
CA GLU A 302 1.32 8.30 11.16
C GLU A 302 2.44 8.59 12.18
N ARG A 303 3.43 7.70 12.30
CA ARG A 303 4.58 7.88 13.20
C ARG A 303 5.64 8.82 12.63
N ALA A 304 5.69 8.98 11.31
CA ALA A 304 6.60 9.89 10.61
C ALA A 304 6.06 11.33 10.48
N SER A 305 4.79 11.57 10.83
CA SER A 305 4.09 12.87 10.78
C SER A 305 4.15 13.59 12.13
#